data_AF-A0AAW1TGZ5-F1
#
_entry.id   AF-A0AAW1TGZ5-F1
#
_cell.length_a   1.000
_cell.length_b   1.000
_cell.length_c   1.000
_cell.angle_alpha   90.00
_cell.angle_beta   90.00
_cell.angle_gamma   90.00
#
_symmetry.space_group_name_H-M   'P 1'
#
loop_
_entity.id
_entity.type
_entity.pdbx_description
1 polymer ?
#
loop_
_entity_poly.entity_id
_entity_poly.type
_entity_poly.pdbx_seq_one_letter_code
_entity_poly.pdbx_strand_id
1 'polypeptide(L)'
;MTGTESLDSPLIRVPFEALRRTTRERKYILEEIESLLKRVQPGQSGTSSIAEQVGTLNTLVEQLQSLKCKLDAVTEQELDNLHRCRSRLVHVQNLGHPQKDAALDHCRQRLPQMLVDHLLRSGQYQTAHQLASQAGILDLVDVHLFAGAQAIVQALEQHDCKPALAWCELHQPRLRKLKSKLEFRLCLQEFIELVRSGSLPEAIAYARAHLAQWAGSYLPELQQALCTLAFRASTTCKPYQQLFADAQWLLLVEAFLSELYRLNSLPAESTLSIHIQAGLSALKPAVKVEGITSIEDPLHSQAYQQLAEGLACSKQIHSKLICPVTRELMNEHNPPVVLPNGAVYSERAVQDLANREGQFSCPSTGFVCNVKDVQRAYVS
;
A
#
# COMPACT_ATOMS: atom_id res chain seq x y z
N MET A 1 -19.89 9.67 -7.08
CA MET A 1 -19.14 8.84 -6.13
C MET A 1 -18.71 9.73 -4.99
N THR A 2 -19.08 9.40 -3.76
CA THR A 2 -18.61 10.13 -2.58
C THR A 2 -17.10 9.92 -2.40
N GLY A 3 -16.37 10.85 -1.76
CA GLY A 3 -14.91 10.77 -1.62
C GLY A 3 -14.39 9.47 -0.99
N THR A 4 -15.19 8.84 -0.12
CA THR A 4 -14.91 7.53 0.49
C THR A 4 -15.01 6.37 -0.49
N GLU A 5 -15.98 6.38 -1.40
CA GLU A 5 -16.13 5.35 -2.47
C GLU A 5 -14.93 5.33 -3.43
N SER A 6 -14.25 6.47 -3.60
CA SER A 6 -13.02 6.54 -4.39
C SER A 6 -11.81 5.94 -3.66
N LEU A 7 -11.73 6.06 -2.33
CA LEU A 7 -10.59 5.61 -1.54
C LEU A 7 -10.59 4.09 -1.33
N ASP A 8 -11.78 3.48 -1.29
CA ASP A 8 -11.94 2.02 -1.20
C ASP A 8 -12.02 1.33 -2.56
N SER A 9 -11.98 2.08 -3.66
CA SER A 9 -11.96 1.53 -5.02
C SER A 9 -10.89 0.43 -5.23
N PRO A 10 -9.64 0.57 -4.71
CA PRO A 10 -8.63 -0.46 -4.85
C PRO A 10 -9.03 -1.80 -4.23
N LEU A 11 -9.80 -1.80 -3.14
CA LEU A 11 -10.24 -3.02 -2.44
C LEU A 11 -10.95 -3.97 -3.41
N ILE A 12 -11.82 -3.45 -4.27
CA ILE A 12 -12.55 -4.24 -5.27
C ILE A 12 -11.77 -4.34 -6.59
N ARG A 13 -11.14 -3.24 -7.02
CA ARG A 13 -10.50 -3.16 -8.34
C ARG A 13 -9.32 -4.10 -8.49
N VAL A 14 -8.50 -4.25 -7.45
CA VAL A 14 -7.29 -5.09 -7.47
C VAL A 14 -7.61 -6.56 -7.82
N PRO A 15 -8.45 -7.28 -7.06
CA PRO A 15 -8.78 -8.67 -7.36
C PRO A 15 -9.62 -8.80 -8.62
N PHE A 16 -10.44 -7.80 -8.96
CA PHE A 16 -11.21 -7.81 -10.22
C PHE A 16 -10.30 -7.72 -11.46
N GLU A 17 -9.30 -6.84 -11.44
CA GLU A 17 -8.32 -6.74 -12.52
C GLU A 17 -7.42 -7.98 -12.57
N ALA A 18 -7.12 -8.63 -11.44
CA ALA A 18 -6.45 -9.92 -11.40
C ALA A 18 -7.31 -11.01 -12.06
N LEU A 19 -8.57 -11.15 -11.65
CA LEU A 19 -9.54 -12.08 -12.24
C LEU A 19 -9.66 -11.89 -13.75
N ARG A 20 -9.82 -10.64 -14.20
CA ARG A 20 -9.92 -10.31 -15.62
C ARG A 20 -8.69 -10.74 -16.43
N ARG A 21 -7.49 -10.71 -15.84
CA ARG A 21 -6.26 -11.19 -16.49
C ARG A 21 -6.29 -12.71 -16.59
N THR A 22 -6.57 -13.39 -15.48
CA THR A 22 -6.61 -14.85 -15.43
C THR A 22 -7.68 -15.42 -16.37
N THR A 23 -8.86 -14.80 -16.48
CA THR A 23 -9.90 -15.22 -17.44
C THR A 23 -9.45 -15.02 -18.91
N ARG A 24 -8.66 -13.97 -19.21
CA ARG A 24 -8.08 -13.79 -20.55
C ARG A 24 -7.03 -14.84 -20.87
N GLU A 25 -6.15 -15.14 -19.90
CA GLU A 25 -5.14 -16.18 -20.02
C GLU A 25 -5.79 -17.56 -20.24
N ARG A 26 -6.83 -17.89 -19.46
CA ARG A 26 -7.66 -19.08 -19.67
C ARG A 26 -8.22 -19.14 -21.08
N LYS A 27 -8.76 -18.02 -21.59
CA LYS A 27 -9.28 -17.95 -22.96
C LYS A 27 -8.20 -18.28 -24.00
N TYR A 28 -7.00 -17.71 -23.87
CA TYR A 28 -5.90 -18.00 -24.80
C TYR A 28 -5.48 -19.48 -24.78
N ILE A 29 -5.41 -20.08 -23.60
CA ILE A 29 -5.11 -21.52 -23.46
C ILE A 29 -6.18 -22.37 -24.16
N LEU A 30 -7.46 -22.02 -24.01
CA LEU A 30 -8.56 -22.73 -24.69
C LEU A 30 -8.48 -22.59 -26.21
N GLU A 31 -8.16 -21.39 -26.72
CA GLU A 31 -7.94 -21.16 -28.16
C GLU A 31 -6.74 -21.97 -28.69
N GLU A 32 -5.67 -22.10 -27.90
CA GLU A 32 -4.50 -22.92 -28.24
C GLU A 32 -4.86 -24.42 -28.28
N ILE A 33 -5.62 -24.91 -27.30
CA ILE A 33 -6.14 -26.30 -27.29
C ILE A 33 -7.01 -26.55 -28.52
N GLU A 34 -7.93 -25.64 -28.86
CA GLU A 34 -8.78 -25.77 -30.06
C GLU A 34 -7.93 -25.82 -31.35
N SER A 35 -6.87 -25.00 -31.42
CA SER A 35 -5.94 -24.99 -32.55
C SER A 35 -5.18 -26.32 -32.70
N LEU A 36 -4.76 -26.93 -31.60
CA LEU A 36 -4.10 -28.24 -31.61
C LEU A 36 -5.05 -29.36 -32.02
N LEU A 37 -6.30 -29.33 -31.52
CA LEU A 37 -7.32 -30.32 -31.89
C LEU A 37 -7.66 -30.29 -33.39
N LYS A 38 -7.64 -29.11 -34.03
CA LYS A 38 -7.81 -28.97 -35.48
C LYS A 38 -6.70 -29.67 -36.28
N ARG A 39 -5.48 -29.77 -35.73
CA ARG A 39 -4.34 -30.45 -36.39
C ARG A 39 -4.46 -31.98 -36.38
N VAL A 40 -5.31 -32.53 -35.52
CA VAL A 40 -5.55 -33.98 -35.40
C VAL A 40 -6.57 -34.47 -36.43
N GLN A 41 -7.20 -33.59 -37.22
CA GLN A 41 -8.25 -34.00 -38.14
C GLN A 41 -7.76 -34.98 -39.23
N PRO A 42 -8.55 -36.03 -39.53
CA PRO A 42 -8.15 -37.08 -40.46
C PRO A 42 -8.25 -36.56 -41.90
N GLY A 43 -7.10 -36.29 -42.52
CA GLY A 43 -7.08 -35.81 -43.91
C GLY A 43 -5.71 -35.47 -44.48
N GLN A 44 -4.66 -35.33 -43.66
CA GLN A 44 -3.29 -35.14 -44.15
C GLN A 44 -2.56 -36.48 -44.30
N SER A 45 -3.15 -37.41 -45.04
CA SER A 45 -2.50 -38.66 -45.44
C SER A 45 -1.61 -38.41 -46.66
N GLY A 46 -0.63 -37.53 -46.53
CA GLY A 46 0.49 -37.45 -47.46
C GLY A 46 1.58 -38.41 -47.00
N THR A 47 2.06 -39.28 -47.91
CA THR A 47 3.31 -40.06 -47.97
C THR A 47 4.31 -40.03 -46.78
N SER A 48 3.83 -40.12 -45.54
CA SER A 48 4.64 -40.07 -44.31
C SER A 48 4.68 -41.46 -43.70
N SER A 49 5.84 -41.81 -43.15
CA SER A 49 6.02 -43.11 -42.50
C SER A 49 5.13 -43.21 -41.26
N ILE A 50 4.63 -44.40 -40.95
CA ILE A 50 3.87 -44.68 -39.71
C ILE A 50 4.65 -44.19 -38.47
N ALA A 51 5.98 -44.30 -38.49
CA ALA A 51 6.84 -43.82 -37.41
C ALA A 51 6.79 -42.29 -37.23
N GLU A 52 6.69 -41.52 -38.32
CA GLU A 52 6.57 -40.06 -38.28
C GLU A 52 5.19 -39.63 -37.79
N GLN A 53 4.14 -40.35 -38.17
CA GLN A 53 2.78 -40.12 -37.69
C GLN A 53 2.65 -40.39 -36.18
N VAL A 54 3.27 -41.47 -35.68
CA VAL A 54 3.33 -41.74 -34.23
C VAL A 54 4.15 -40.66 -33.50
N GLY A 55 5.29 -40.23 -34.07
CA GLY A 55 6.10 -39.16 -33.50
C GLY A 55 5.34 -37.85 -33.36
N THR A 56 4.62 -37.44 -34.40
CA THR A 56 3.78 -36.22 -34.38
C THR A 56 2.63 -36.31 -33.38
N LEU A 57 1.97 -37.47 -33.25
CA LEU A 57 0.96 -37.70 -32.23
C LEU A 57 1.54 -37.59 -30.81
N ASN A 58 2.73 -38.16 -30.56
CA ASN A 58 3.39 -38.05 -29.26
C ASN A 58 3.70 -36.58 -28.91
N THR A 59 4.23 -35.79 -29.85
CA THR A 59 4.46 -34.35 -29.62
C THR A 59 3.15 -33.62 -29.31
N LEU A 60 2.05 -33.95 -30.00
CA LEU A 60 0.74 -33.34 -29.73
C LEU A 60 0.21 -33.72 -28.35
N VAL A 61 0.40 -34.97 -27.92
CA VAL A 61 0.03 -35.43 -26.57
C VAL A 61 0.82 -34.68 -25.51
N GLU A 62 2.14 -34.52 -25.67
CA GLU A 62 2.99 -33.75 -24.75
C GLU A 62 2.54 -32.27 -24.66
N GLN A 63 2.22 -31.66 -25.79
CA GLN A 63 1.69 -30.29 -25.84
C GLN A 63 0.33 -30.17 -25.13
N LEU A 64 -0.59 -31.09 -25.37
CA LEU A 64 -1.90 -31.10 -24.70
C LEU A 64 -1.78 -31.34 -23.19
N GLN A 65 -0.85 -32.20 -22.75
CA GLN A 65 -0.56 -32.40 -21.34
C GLN A 65 -0.01 -31.12 -20.69
N SER A 66 0.92 -30.43 -21.34
CA SER A 66 1.45 -29.14 -20.87
C SER A 66 0.35 -28.08 -20.76
N LEU A 67 -0.52 -27.97 -21.77
CA LEU A 67 -1.66 -27.05 -21.74
C LEU A 67 -2.68 -27.41 -20.68
N LYS A 68 -2.93 -28.70 -20.44
CA LYS A 68 -3.78 -29.15 -19.33
C LYS A 68 -3.24 -28.69 -17.98
N CYS A 69 -1.96 -28.94 -17.70
CA CYS A 69 -1.33 -28.49 -16.45
C CYS A 69 -1.42 -26.97 -16.27
N LYS A 70 -1.19 -26.20 -17.35
CA LYS A 70 -1.36 -24.73 -17.33
C LYS A 70 -2.82 -24.33 -17.07
N LEU A 71 -3.77 -24.99 -17.71
CA LEU A 71 -5.20 -24.70 -17.54
C LEU A 71 -5.66 -25.00 -16.11
N ASP A 72 -5.18 -26.09 -15.51
CA ASP A 72 -5.49 -26.45 -14.12
C ASP A 72 -4.97 -25.35 -13.17
N ALA A 73 -3.71 -24.92 -13.31
CA ALA A 73 -3.13 -23.85 -12.50
C ALA A 73 -3.87 -22.50 -12.67
N VAL A 74 -4.22 -22.13 -13.90
CA VAL A 74 -5.01 -20.91 -14.20
C VAL A 74 -6.41 -21.00 -13.63
N THR A 75 -7.02 -22.19 -13.63
CA THR A 75 -8.35 -22.41 -13.04
C THR A 75 -8.32 -22.26 -11.52
N GLU A 76 -7.31 -22.80 -10.84
CA GLU A 76 -7.12 -22.59 -9.40
C GLU A 76 -6.94 -21.10 -9.07
N GLN A 77 -6.12 -20.40 -9.84
CA GLN A 77 -5.92 -18.96 -9.67
C GLN A 77 -7.21 -18.15 -9.94
N GLU A 78 -8.01 -18.56 -10.93
CA GLU A 78 -9.29 -17.92 -11.23
C GLU A 78 -10.28 -18.08 -10.07
N LEU A 79 -10.35 -19.28 -9.49
CA LEU A 79 -11.19 -19.56 -8.32
C LEU A 79 -10.76 -18.75 -7.09
N ASP A 80 -9.46 -18.64 -6.81
CA ASP A 80 -8.94 -17.81 -5.71
C ASP A 80 -9.28 -16.33 -5.92
N ASN A 81 -9.06 -15.80 -7.13
CA ASN A 81 -9.40 -14.43 -7.47
C ASN A 81 -10.91 -14.14 -7.34
N LEU A 82 -11.75 -15.09 -7.79
CA LEU A 82 -13.20 -15.00 -7.66
C LEU A 82 -13.64 -15.04 -6.18
N HIS A 83 -13.03 -15.92 -5.37
CA HIS A 83 -13.27 -15.98 -3.93
C HIS A 83 -12.96 -14.64 -3.27
N ARG A 84 -11.77 -14.07 -3.52
CA ARG A 84 -11.38 -12.74 -3.02
C ARG A 84 -12.35 -11.64 -3.45
N CYS A 85 -12.75 -11.62 -4.72
CA CYS A 85 -13.75 -10.66 -5.20
C CYS A 85 -15.06 -10.77 -4.42
N ARG A 86 -15.55 -12.00 -4.22
CA ARG A 86 -16.79 -12.26 -3.48
C ARG A 86 -16.68 -11.83 -2.02
N SER A 87 -15.60 -12.23 -1.32
CA SER A 87 -15.38 -11.87 0.08
C SER A 87 -15.31 -10.36 0.27
N ARG A 88 -14.63 -9.64 -0.62
CA ARG A 88 -14.53 -8.17 -0.56
C ARG A 88 -15.84 -7.46 -0.90
N LEU A 89 -16.61 -7.97 -1.86
CA LEU A 89 -17.95 -7.44 -2.16
C LEU A 89 -18.90 -7.60 -0.97
N VAL A 90 -18.94 -8.78 -0.36
CA VAL A 90 -19.73 -9.04 0.85
C VAL A 90 -19.27 -8.11 1.98
N HIS A 91 -17.96 -7.95 2.16
CA HIS A 91 -17.42 -7.05 3.18
C HIS A 91 -17.86 -5.59 2.97
N VAL A 92 -17.74 -5.05 1.76
CA VAL A 92 -18.18 -3.68 1.44
C VAL A 92 -19.70 -3.53 1.63
N GLN A 93 -20.48 -4.54 1.23
CA GLN A 93 -21.93 -4.54 1.45
C GLN A 93 -22.29 -4.51 2.94
N ASN A 94 -21.56 -5.26 3.78
CA ASN A 94 -21.76 -5.30 5.23
C ASN A 94 -21.29 -4.01 5.92
N LEU A 95 -20.22 -3.38 5.43
CA LEU A 95 -19.73 -2.09 5.96
C LEU A 95 -20.78 -0.98 5.81
N GLY A 96 -21.54 -0.99 4.70
CA GLY A 96 -22.58 0.01 4.43
C GLY A 96 -22.08 1.45 4.38
N HIS A 97 -23.01 2.41 4.43
CA HIS A 97 -22.66 3.83 4.58
C HIS A 97 -22.47 4.18 6.07
N PRO A 98 -21.47 5.02 6.41
CA PRO A 98 -21.27 5.44 7.78
C PRO A 98 -22.50 6.22 8.28
N GLN A 99 -23.16 5.70 9.30
CA GLN A 99 -24.18 6.47 10.03
C GLN A 99 -23.50 7.62 10.79
N LYS A 100 -24.19 8.76 10.93
CA LYS A 100 -23.61 9.98 11.52
C LYS A 100 -22.99 9.75 12.90
N ASP A 101 -23.58 8.87 13.71
CA ASP A 101 -23.14 8.58 15.08
C ASP A 101 -22.23 7.34 15.19
N ALA A 102 -21.99 6.61 14.08
CA ALA A 102 -21.18 5.38 14.04
C ALA A 102 -19.91 5.53 13.17
N ALA A 103 -19.53 6.75 12.81
CA ALA A 103 -18.39 7.00 11.93
C ALA A 103 -17.07 6.44 12.49
N LEU A 104 -16.86 6.52 13.81
CA LEU A 104 -15.66 5.98 14.46
C LEU A 104 -15.60 4.45 14.40
N ASP A 105 -16.71 3.77 14.65
CA ASP A 105 -16.76 2.31 14.59
C ASP A 105 -16.62 1.80 13.16
N HIS A 106 -17.19 2.52 12.19
CA HIS A 106 -16.96 2.27 10.76
C HIS A 106 -15.47 2.39 10.38
N CYS A 107 -14.77 3.42 10.87
CA CYS A 107 -13.33 3.57 10.67
C CYS A 107 -12.53 2.45 11.35
N ARG A 108 -12.90 2.04 12.57
CA ARG A 108 -12.23 0.96 13.31
C ARG A 108 -12.29 -0.37 12.58
N GLN A 109 -13.40 -0.68 11.90
CA GLN A 109 -13.54 -1.91 11.12
C GLN A 109 -12.60 -1.95 9.90
N ARG A 110 -12.27 -0.80 9.32
CA ARG A 110 -11.40 -0.67 8.14
C ARG A 110 -9.91 -0.54 8.49
N LEU A 111 -9.61 -0.07 9.71
CA LEU A 111 -8.25 0.19 10.15
C LEU A 111 -7.28 -1.01 9.99
N PRO A 112 -7.64 -2.26 10.34
CA PRO A 112 -6.74 -3.40 10.14
C PRO A 112 -6.31 -3.58 8.67
N GLN A 113 -7.21 -3.38 7.71
CA GLN A 113 -6.88 -3.49 6.28
C GLN A 113 -5.92 -2.39 5.85
N MET A 114 -6.17 -1.15 6.30
CA MET A 114 -5.31 0.00 6.01
C MET A 114 -3.91 -0.18 6.60
N LEU A 115 -3.82 -0.76 7.82
CA LEU A 115 -2.56 -1.07 8.47
C LEU A 115 -1.80 -2.17 7.72
N VAL A 116 -2.48 -3.24 7.30
CA VAL A 116 -1.85 -4.32 6.52
C VAL A 116 -1.30 -3.78 5.19
N ASP A 117 -2.08 -3.01 4.43
CA ASP A 117 -1.61 -2.36 3.20
C ASP A 117 -0.36 -1.49 3.45
N HIS A 118 -0.38 -0.67 4.50
CA HIS A 118 0.76 0.16 4.85
C HIS A 118 2.00 -0.67 5.22
N LEU A 119 1.84 -1.68 6.09
CA LEU A 119 2.94 -2.55 6.52
C LEU A 119 3.58 -3.31 5.33
N LEU A 120 2.77 -3.79 4.38
CA LEU A 120 3.28 -4.43 3.16
C LEU A 120 4.14 -3.47 2.32
N ARG A 121 3.71 -2.21 2.21
CA ARG A 121 4.44 -1.16 1.46
C ARG A 121 5.70 -0.69 2.17
N SER A 122 5.72 -0.76 3.51
CA SER A 122 6.89 -0.44 4.35
C SER A 122 7.86 -1.62 4.52
N GLY A 123 7.66 -2.73 3.81
CA GLY A 123 8.54 -3.91 3.88
C GLY A 123 8.33 -4.79 5.12
N GLN A 124 7.32 -4.53 5.95
CA GLN A 124 7.01 -5.26 7.18
C GLN A 124 6.10 -6.47 6.91
N TYR A 125 6.51 -7.34 5.98
CA TYR A 125 5.68 -8.42 5.43
C TYR A 125 5.19 -9.44 6.47
N GLN A 126 6.07 -9.84 7.39
CA GLN A 126 5.73 -10.82 8.44
C GLN A 126 4.67 -10.26 9.40
N THR A 127 4.87 -9.03 9.87
CA THR A 127 3.92 -8.32 10.73
C THR A 127 2.57 -8.12 10.04
N ALA A 128 2.59 -7.75 8.75
CA ALA A 128 1.39 -7.61 7.94
C ALA A 128 0.59 -8.92 7.84
N HIS A 129 1.28 -10.04 7.57
CA HIS A 129 0.66 -11.36 7.52
C HIS A 129 0.08 -11.79 8.87
N GLN A 130 0.82 -11.58 9.97
CA GLN A 130 0.34 -11.90 11.32
C GLN A 130 -0.90 -11.10 11.69
N LEU A 131 -0.90 -9.78 11.44
CA LEU A 131 -2.06 -8.92 11.66
C LEU A 131 -3.26 -9.36 10.84
N ALA A 132 -3.06 -9.66 9.55
CA ALA A 132 -4.13 -10.12 8.67
C ALA A 132 -4.73 -11.46 9.12
N SER A 133 -3.88 -12.39 9.59
CA SER A 133 -4.30 -13.69 10.09
C SER A 133 -5.07 -13.57 11.42
N GLN A 134 -4.58 -12.76 12.37
CA GLN A 134 -5.23 -12.57 13.67
C GLN A 134 -6.57 -11.84 13.54
N ALA A 135 -6.66 -10.87 12.63
CA ALA A 135 -7.90 -10.16 12.35
C ALA A 135 -8.88 -10.96 11.45
N GLY A 136 -8.46 -12.10 10.89
CA GLY A 136 -9.30 -12.91 10.00
C GLY A 136 -9.62 -12.22 8.67
N ILE A 137 -8.71 -11.40 8.15
CA ILE A 137 -8.94 -10.53 6.97
C ILE A 137 -8.06 -10.89 5.77
N LEU A 138 -7.46 -12.09 5.72
CA LEU A 138 -6.55 -12.50 4.64
C LEU A 138 -7.16 -12.37 3.22
N ASP A 139 -8.46 -12.57 3.08
CA ASP A 139 -9.18 -12.40 1.81
C ASP A 139 -9.41 -10.93 1.42
N LEU A 140 -9.34 -10.03 2.40
CA LEU A 140 -9.59 -8.60 2.25
C LEU A 140 -8.33 -7.81 1.94
N VAL A 141 -7.16 -8.44 2.03
CA VAL A 141 -5.85 -7.80 1.84
C VAL A 141 -5.04 -8.48 0.73
N ASP A 142 -4.00 -7.79 0.26
CA ASP A 142 -3.25 -8.16 -0.94
C ASP A 142 -1.87 -8.76 -0.64
N VAL A 143 -1.71 -9.50 0.46
CA VAL A 143 -0.41 -10.08 0.90
C VAL A 143 0.27 -10.89 -0.20
N HIS A 144 -0.50 -11.66 -0.97
CA HIS A 144 -0.01 -12.48 -2.08
C HIS A 144 0.68 -11.66 -3.20
N LEU A 145 0.26 -10.40 -3.43
CA LEU A 145 0.90 -9.54 -4.45
C LEU A 145 2.31 -9.13 -4.06
N PHE A 146 2.64 -9.19 -2.77
CA PHE A 146 3.93 -8.82 -2.22
C PHE A 146 4.85 -10.03 -1.97
N ALA A 147 4.35 -11.26 -2.15
CA ALA A 147 5.08 -12.50 -1.82
C ALA A 147 6.41 -12.69 -2.58
N GLY A 148 6.59 -12.03 -3.73
CA GLY A 148 7.86 -11.97 -4.46
C GLY A 148 8.57 -10.60 -4.42
N ALA A 149 7.88 -9.56 -3.96
CA ALA A 149 8.42 -8.20 -3.93
C ALA A 149 9.56 -8.07 -2.92
N GLN A 150 9.45 -8.74 -1.77
CA GLN A 150 10.48 -8.72 -0.72
C GLN A 150 11.84 -9.17 -1.24
N ALA A 151 11.90 -10.31 -1.95
CA ALA A 151 13.14 -10.85 -2.47
C ALA A 151 13.80 -9.91 -3.50
N ILE A 152 12.98 -9.26 -4.34
CA ILE A 152 13.47 -8.29 -5.32
C ILE A 152 14.01 -7.03 -4.63
N VAL A 153 13.29 -6.50 -3.64
CA VAL A 153 13.74 -5.34 -2.85
C VAL A 153 15.06 -5.64 -2.14
N GLN A 154 15.15 -6.80 -1.47
CA GLN A 154 16.38 -7.22 -0.80
C GLN A 154 17.55 -7.40 -1.77
N ALA A 155 17.31 -7.94 -2.96
CA ALA A 155 18.35 -8.06 -3.98
C ALA A 155 18.84 -6.68 -4.45
N LEU A 156 17.93 -5.74 -4.69
CA LEU A 156 18.31 -4.37 -5.05
C LEU A 156 19.09 -3.67 -3.92
N GLU A 157 18.70 -3.86 -2.66
CA GLU A 157 19.46 -3.36 -1.50
C GLU A 157 20.85 -4.00 -1.39
N GLN A 158 21.03 -5.21 -1.91
CA GLN A 158 22.31 -5.93 -2.01
C GLN A 158 23.05 -5.67 -3.34
N HIS A 159 22.61 -4.69 -4.12
CA HIS A 159 23.19 -4.31 -5.39
C HIS A 159 23.10 -5.38 -6.50
N ASP A 160 22.01 -6.17 -6.53
CA ASP A 160 21.72 -7.15 -7.57
C ASP A 160 20.43 -6.81 -8.34
N CYS A 161 20.55 -6.41 -9.61
CA CYS A 161 19.39 -6.12 -10.46
C CYS A 161 18.72 -7.36 -11.06
N LYS A 162 19.34 -8.54 -11.02
CA LYS A 162 18.88 -9.71 -11.78
C LYS A 162 17.43 -10.11 -11.46
N PRO A 163 17.00 -10.17 -10.18
CA PRO A 163 15.62 -10.51 -9.87
C PRO A 163 14.62 -9.47 -10.39
N ALA A 164 14.98 -8.19 -10.34
CA ALA A 164 14.15 -7.10 -10.85
C ALA A 164 14.06 -7.10 -12.39
N LEU A 165 15.14 -7.45 -13.09
CA LEU A 165 15.17 -7.62 -14.54
C LEU A 165 14.32 -8.82 -14.99
N ALA A 166 14.45 -9.96 -14.32
CA ALA A 166 13.60 -11.13 -14.58
C ALA A 166 12.11 -10.82 -14.37
N TRP A 167 11.78 -10.02 -13.35
CA TRP A 167 10.43 -9.51 -13.14
C TRP A 167 9.97 -8.58 -14.28
N CYS A 168 10.85 -7.71 -14.78
CA CYS A 168 10.55 -6.86 -15.94
C CYS A 168 10.23 -7.70 -17.19
N GLU A 169 11.00 -8.75 -17.45
CA GLU A 169 10.78 -9.66 -18.57
C GLU A 169 9.44 -10.38 -18.45
N LEU A 170 9.12 -10.92 -17.28
CA LEU A 170 7.85 -11.60 -17.01
C LEU A 170 6.63 -10.69 -17.24
N HIS A 171 6.78 -9.38 -16.99
CA HIS A 171 5.69 -8.41 -17.11
C HIS A 171 5.83 -7.45 -18.31
N GLN A 172 6.73 -7.74 -19.25
CA GLN A 172 7.14 -6.83 -20.32
C GLN A 172 5.96 -6.27 -21.15
N PRO A 173 4.96 -7.06 -21.61
CA PRO A 173 3.87 -6.51 -22.41
C PRO A 173 3.05 -5.45 -21.66
N ARG A 174 2.90 -5.63 -20.34
CA ARG A 174 2.13 -4.74 -19.47
C ARG A 174 2.95 -3.50 -19.10
N LEU A 175 4.23 -3.67 -18.79
CA LEU A 175 5.15 -2.57 -18.53
C LEU A 175 5.30 -1.64 -19.75
N ARG A 176 5.35 -2.21 -20.97
CA ARG A 176 5.34 -1.44 -22.22
C ARG A 176 4.07 -0.62 -22.38
N LYS A 177 2.89 -1.19 -22.10
CA LYS A 177 1.61 -0.45 -22.13
C LYS A 177 1.58 0.69 -21.10
N LEU A 178 2.21 0.49 -19.94
CA LEU A 178 2.35 1.50 -18.89
C LEU A 178 3.50 2.50 -19.14
N LYS A 179 4.23 2.36 -20.26
CA LYS A 179 5.42 3.15 -20.61
C LYS A 179 6.43 3.20 -19.47
N SER A 180 6.66 2.08 -18.80
CA SER A 180 7.60 1.97 -17.69
C SER A 180 9.03 2.27 -18.14
N LYS A 181 9.80 2.93 -17.27
CA LYS A 181 11.24 3.18 -17.44
C LYS A 181 12.10 2.24 -16.57
N LEU A 182 11.49 1.30 -15.85
CA LEU A 182 12.19 0.50 -14.84
C LEU A 182 13.29 -0.37 -15.44
N GLU A 183 12.97 -1.12 -16.49
CA GLU A 183 13.93 -1.99 -17.19
C GLU A 183 15.16 -1.20 -17.68
N PHE A 184 14.93 -0.02 -18.27
CA PHE A 184 16.00 0.89 -18.67
C PHE A 184 16.88 1.31 -17.49
N ARG A 185 16.28 1.74 -16.37
CA ARG A 185 17.02 2.17 -15.18
C ARG A 185 17.85 1.05 -14.56
N LEU A 186 17.31 -0.17 -14.51
CA LEU A 186 18.02 -1.36 -14.01
C LEU A 186 19.22 -1.70 -14.90
N CYS A 187 19.02 -1.75 -16.23
CA CYS A 187 20.13 -1.98 -17.16
C CYS A 187 21.18 -0.86 -17.08
N LEU A 188 20.76 0.38 -16.86
CA LEU A 188 21.69 1.50 -16.68
C LEU A 188 22.53 1.30 -15.41
N GLN A 189 21.93 0.85 -14.30
CA GLN A 189 22.66 0.58 -13.06
C GLN A 189 23.65 -0.56 -13.22
N GLU A 190 23.27 -1.68 -13.85
CA GLU A 190 24.19 -2.79 -14.15
C GLU A 190 25.41 -2.31 -14.96
N PHE A 191 25.18 -1.45 -15.96
CA PHE A 191 26.27 -0.82 -16.70
C PHE A 191 27.17 0.03 -15.78
N ILE A 192 26.61 0.85 -14.89
CA ILE A 192 27.38 1.66 -13.95
C ILE A 192 28.21 0.79 -13.00
N GLU A 193 27.68 -0.35 -12.54
CA GLU A 193 28.44 -1.29 -11.70
C GLU A 193 29.59 -1.98 -12.45
N LEU A 194 29.43 -2.29 -13.74
CA LEU A 194 30.53 -2.77 -14.58
C LEU A 194 31.61 -1.69 -14.77
N VAL A 195 31.22 -0.40 -14.83
CA VAL A 195 32.19 0.71 -14.84
C VAL A 195 32.87 0.84 -13.48
N ARG A 196 32.12 0.68 -12.37
CA ARG A 196 32.64 0.74 -10.99
C ARG A 196 33.69 -0.34 -10.73
N SER A 197 33.51 -1.55 -11.24
CA SER A 197 34.45 -2.67 -11.09
C SER A 197 35.72 -2.52 -11.93
N GLY A 198 35.75 -1.58 -12.89
CA GLY A 198 36.88 -1.35 -13.78
C GLY A 198 36.89 -2.25 -15.03
N SER A 199 35.89 -3.10 -15.23
CA SER A 199 35.72 -3.97 -16.41
C SER A 199 35.21 -3.20 -17.63
N LEU A 200 35.94 -2.20 -18.11
CA LEU A 200 35.51 -1.33 -19.23
C LEU A 200 35.13 -2.09 -20.51
N PRO A 201 35.86 -3.13 -20.97
CA PRO A 201 35.46 -3.88 -22.16
C PRO A 201 34.09 -4.55 -22.01
N GLU A 202 33.81 -5.11 -20.84
CA GLU A 202 32.53 -5.76 -20.51
C GLU A 202 31.41 -4.73 -20.42
N ALA A 203 31.66 -3.59 -19.79
CA ALA A 203 30.71 -2.47 -19.73
C ALA A 203 30.29 -1.98 -21.14
N ILE A 204 31.26 -1.83 -22.06
CA ILE A 204 31.00 -1.43 -23.45
C ILE A 204 30.20 -2.50 -24.19
N ALA A 205 30.55 -3.78 -24.02
CA ALA A 205 29.81 -4.88 -24.62
C ALA A 205 28.36 -4.92 -24.12
N TYR A 206 28.17 -4.78 -22.79
CA TYR A 206 26.86 -4.73 -22.15
C TYR A 206 26.02 -3.55 -22.67
N ALA A 207 26.59 -2.34 -22.73
CA ALA A 207 25.87 -1.17 -23.23
C ALA A 207 25.40 -1.36 -24.68
N ARG A 208 26.22 -1.97 -25.54
CA ARG A 208 25.83 -2.26 -26.93
C ARG A 208 24.69 -3.28 -27.00
N ALA A 209 24.72 -4.31 -26.17
CA ALA A 209 23.72 -5.37 -26.17
C ALA A 209 22.38 -4.92 -25.56
N HIS A 210 22.41 -4.25 -24.40
CA HIS A 210 21.22 -3.99 -23.61
C HIS A 210 20.74 -2.55 -23.69
N LEU A 211 21.64 -1.55 -23.80
CA LEU A 211 21.26 -0.14 -23.74
C LEU A 211 20.93 0.49 -25.10
N ALA A 212 21.48 -0.05 -26.20
CA ALA A 212 21.36 0.52 -27.54
C ALA A 212 19.90 0.71 -28.00
N GLN A 213 19.00 -0.19 -27.61
CA GLN A 213 17.58 -0.13 -27.96
C GLN A 213 16.87 1.13 -27.45
N TRP A 214 17.42 1.80 -26.43
CA TRP A 214 16.84 3.00 -25.82
C TRP A 214 17.47 4.31 -26.31
N ALA A 215 18.45 4.25 -27.22
CA ALA A 215 19.12 5.43 -27.77
C ALA A 215 18.14 6.43 -28.42
N GLY A 216 17.05 5.95 -29.02
CA GLY A 216 16.03 6.82 -29.61
C GLY A 216 15.12 7.55 -28.60
N SER A 217 15.07 7.09 -27.34
CA SER A 217 14.11 7.61 -26.34
C SER A 217 14.79 8.26 -25.12
N TYR A 218 15.99 7.81 -24.75
CA TYR A 218 16.70 8.22 -23.52
C TYR A 218 18.17 8.59 -23.81
N LEU A 219 18.44 9.21 -24.95
CA LEU A 219 19.80 9.57 -25.37
C LEU A 219 20.56 10.43 -24.34
N PRO A 220 19.96 11.48 -23.73
CA PRO A 220 20.68 12.32 -22.77
C PRO A 220 21.16 11.52 -21.54
N GLU A 221 20.29 10.68 -20.98
CA GLU A 221 20.62 9.83 -19.84
C GLU A 221 21.70 8.79 -20.20
N LEU A 222 21.61 8.22 -21.40
CA LEU A 222 22.62 7.30 -21.93
C LEU A 222 23.97 7.97 -22.13
N GLN A 223 24.01 9.18 -22.68
CA GLN A 223 25.26 9.93 -22.87
C GLN A 223 25.91 10.23 -21.52
N GLN A 224 25.12 10.66 -20.53
CA GLN A 224 25.62 10.92 -19.18
C GLN A 224 26.21 9.66 -18.54
N ALA A 225 25.53 8.52 -18.67
CA ALA A 225 26.05 7.25 -18.18
C ALA A 225 27.31 6.82 -18.94
N LEU A 226 27.34 6.89 -20.26
CA LEU A 226 28.51 6.52 -21.06
C LEU A 226 29.74 7.39 -20.74
N CYS A 227 29.56 8.66 -20.37
CA CYS A 227 30.65 9.51 -19.90
C CYS A 227 31.36 8.96 -18.65
N THR A 228 30.71 8.11 -17.85
CA THR A 228 31.35 7.46 -16.68
C THR A 228 32.49 6.51 -17.07
N LEU A 229 32.57 6.09 -18.34
CA LEU A 229 33.75 5.37 -18.86
C LEU A 229 35.03 6.22 -18.76
N ALA A 230 34.90 7.55 -18.88
CA ALA A 230 36.00 8.50 -18.70
C ALA A 230 36.14 8.94 -17.23
N PHE A 231 35.00 9.15 -16.54
CA PHE A 231 34.94 9.56 -15.14
C PHE A 231 34.69 8.36 -14.23
N ARG A 232 35.78 7.70 -13.79
CA ARG A 232 35.75 6.55 -12.86
C ARG A 232 34.92 6.82 -11.59
N ALA A 233 34.56 5.77 -10.86
CA ALA A 233 33.74 5.86 -9.64
C ALA A 233 34.26 6.83 -8.55
N SER A 234 35.56 7.09 -8.50
CA SER A 234 36.19 8.05 -7.57
C SER A 234 36.11 9.52 -8.03
N THR A 235 35.29 9.84 -9.04
CA THR A 235 35.18 11.17 -9.61
C THR A 235 34.61 12.20 -8.63
N THR A 236 35.15 13.40 -8.63
CA THR A 236 34.63 14.57 -7.89
C THR A 236 33.66 15.41 -8.74
N CYS A 237 33.47 15.04 -10.01
CA CYS A 237 32.57 15.72 -10.91
C CYS A 237 31.11 15.36 -10.57
N LYS A 238 30.40 16.28 -9.92
CA LYS A 238 29.06 16.07 -9.34
C LYS A 238 28.06 15.33 -10.27
N PRO A 239 27.91 15.69 -11.56
CA PRO A 239 26.94 15.03 -12.45
C PRO A 239 27.17 13.53 -12.64
N TYR A 240 28.42 13.07 -12.51
CA TYR A 240 28.79 11.66 -12.66
C TYR A 240 28.93 10.97 -11.31
N GLN A 241 29.37 11.70 -10.27
CA GLN A 241 29.47 11.20 -8.90
C GLN A 241 28.12 10.66 -8.40
N GLN A 242 27.02 11.36 -8.71
CA GLN A 242 25.68 10.94 -8.31
C GLN A 242 25.24 9.60 -8.92
N LEU A 243 25.74 9.24 -10.09
CA LEU A 243 25.41 7.96 -10.74
C LEU A 243 26.01 6.76 -10.01
N PHE A 244 27.13 6.96 -9.32
CA PHE A 244 27.78 5.93 -8.49
C PHE A 244 27.30 5.94 -7.03
N ALA A 245 26.42 6.86 -6.64
CA ALA A 245 25.97 6.95 -5.26
C ALA A 245 25.07 5.78 -4.90
N ASP A 246 25.21 5.24 -3.68
CA ASP A 246 24.37 4.14 -3.19
C ASP A 246 22.88 4.51 -3.11
N ALA A 247 22.57 5.82 -3.03
CA ALA A 247 21.20 6.32 -3.11
C ALA A 247 20.48 5.94 -4.43
N GLN A 248 21.21 5.61 -5.51
CA GLN A 248 20.59 5.11 -6.74
C GLN A 248 19.83 3.79 -6.53
N TRP A 249 20.30 2.93 -5.64
CA TRP A 249 19.63 1.66 -5.32
C TRP A 249 18.31 1.88 -4.62
N LEU A 250 18.23 2.85 -3.70
CA LEU A 250 16.97 3.25 -3.07
C LEU A 250 15.95 3.76 -4.10
N LEU A 251 16.41 4.56 -5.08
CA LEU A 251 15.55 5.03 -6.17
C LEU A 251 15.08 3.89 -7.09
N LEU A 252 15.87 2.83 -7.26
CA LEU A 252 15.47 1.62 -7.99
C LEU A 252 14.42 0.82 -7.23
N VAL A 253 14.58 0.69 -5.90
CA VAL A 253 13.56 0.07 -5.03
C VAL A 253 12.24 0.83 -5.13
N GLU A 254 12.26 2.16 -5.00
CA GLU A 254 11.07 3.00 -5.16
C GLU A 254 10.45 2.88 -6.56
N ALA A 255 11.27 2.87 -7.60
CA ALA A 255 10.80 2.70 -8.97
C ALA A 255 10.14 1.32 -9.18
N PHE A 256 10.75 0.25 -8.65
CA PHE A 256 10.19 -1.10 -8.71
C PHE A 256 8.84 -1.17 -7.99
N LEU A 257 8.76 -0.68 -6.75
CA LEU A 257 7.52 -0.69 -5.96
C LEU A 257 6.43 0.14 -6.64
N SER A 258 6.77 1.30 -7.20
CA SER A 258 5.84 2.12 -7.98
C SER A 258 5.28 1.33 -9.17
N GLU A 259 6.10 0.62 -9.93
CA GLU A 259 5.64 -0.22 -11.03
C GLU A 259 4.79 -1.41 -10.59
N LEU A 260 5.15 -2.05 -9.47
CA LEU A 260 4.36 -3.11 -8.85
C LEU A 260 2.95 -2.61 -8.52
N TYR A 261 2.84 -1.41 -7.93
CA TYR A 261 1.55 -0.82 -7.59
C TYR A 261 0.73 -0.51 -8.85
N ARG A 262 1.34 0.15 -9.85
CA ARG A 262 0.68 0.49 -11.11
C ARG A 262 0.18 -0.76 -11.85
N LEU A 263 1.01 -1.81 -11.93
CA LEU A 263 0.61 -3.07 -12.55
C LEU A 263 -0.58 -3.69 -11.85
N ASN A 264 -0.66 -3.61 -10.53
CA ASN A 264 -1.71 -4.24 -9.75
C ASN A 264 -2.91 -3.34 -9.44
N SER A 265 -2.97 -2.14 -10.03
CA SER A 265 -4.06 -1.18 -9.77
C SER A 265 -4.16 -0.73 -8.31
N LEU A 266 -3.03 -0.75 -7.60
CA LEU A 266 -2.89 -0.20 -6.28
C LEU A 266 -2.58 1.31 -6.39
N PRO A 267 -3.04 2.13 -5.43
CA PRO A 267 -2.64 3.53 -5.34
C PRO A 267 -1.14 3.64 -5.04
N ALA A 268 -0.53 4.78 -5.42
CA ALA A 268 0.87 5.08 -5.10
C ALA A 268 1.09 5.21 -3.59
N GLU A 269 0.20 5.94 -2.93
CA GLU A 269 0.20 6.10 -1.47
C GLU A 269 -0.67 5.04 -0.80
N SER A 270 -0.29 4.64 0.41
CA SER A 270 -1.13 3.76 1.23
C SER A 270 -2.43 4.48 1.64
N THR A 271 -3.52 3.73 1.77
CA THR A 271 -4.80 4.30 2.21
C THR A 271 -4.68 4.92 3.59
N LEU A 272 -3.84 4.35 4.47
CA LEU A 272 -3.53 4.90 5.79
C LEU A 272 -2.88 6.29 5.69
N SER A 273 -1.87 6.46 4.84
CA SER A 273 -1.18 7.74 4.63
C SER A 273 -2.18 8.83 4.23
N ILE A 274 -3.08 8.53 3.30
CA ILE A 274 -4.09 9.48 2.81
C ILE A 274 -5.04 9.89 3.95
N HIS A 275 -5.51 8.94 4.77
CA HIS A 275 -6.40 9.24 5.89
C HIS A 275 -5.69 10.04 7.00
N ILE A 276 -4.43 9.73 7.28
CA ILE A 276 -3.63 10.50 8.24
C ILE A 276 -3.45 11.93 7.72
N GLN A 277 -3.06 12.13 6.46
CA GLN A 277 -2.91 13.46 5.86
C GLN A 277 -4.22 14.27 5.89
N ALA A 278 -5.34 13.64 5.55
CA ALA A 278 -6.66 14.27 5.64
C ALA A 278 -7.02 14.64 7.08
N GLY A 279 -6.77 13.74 8.04
CA GLY A 279 -6.98 13.99 9.46
C GLY A 279 -6.12 15.15 9.98
N LEU A 280 -4.82 15.14 9.68
CA LEU A 280 -3.88 16.21 10.05
C LEU A 280 -4.30 17.57 9.46
N SER A 281 -4.81 17.59 8.24
CA SER A 281 -5.31 18.80 7.58
C SER A 281 -6.61 19.33 8.20
N ALA A 282 -7.43 18.45 8.78
CA ALA A 282 -8.64 18.83 9.50
C ALA A 282 -8.35 19.38 10.91
N LEU A 283 -7.21 18.98 11.50
CA LEU A 283 -6.73 19.54 12.76
C LEU A 283 -6.27 20.98 12.52
N LYS A 284 -6.90 21.91 13.24
CA LYS A 284 -6.56 23.32 13.17
C LYS A 284 -5.49 23.63 14.23
N PRO A 285 -4.32 24.17 13.83
CA PRO A 285 -3.31 24.60 14.79
C PRO A 285 -3.92 25.58 15.79
N ALA A 286 -3.72 25.29 17.06
CA ALA A 286 -4.17 26.10 18.18
C ALA A 286 -2.97 26.70 18.92
N VAL A 287 -3.20 27.81 19.62
CA VAL A 287 -2.21 28.39 20.53
C VAL A 287 -1.90 27.35 21.61
N LYS A 288 -0.61 27.14 21.91
CA LYS A 288 -0.19 26.26 23.01
C LYS A 288 -0.88 26.72 24.29
N VAL A 289 -1.74 25.87 24.84
CA VAL A 289 -2.34 26.09 26.17
C VAL A 289 -1.45 25.37 27.18
N GLU A 290 -0.87 26.11 28.11
CA GLU A 290 -0.13 25.53 29.23
C GLU A 290 -1.12 24.90 30.22
N GLY A 291 -1.04 23.58 30.46
CA GLY A 291 -1.93 22.88 31.40
C GLY A 291 -1.95 21.36 31.28
N ILE A 292 -2.72 20.70 32.15
CA ILE A 292 -3.01 19.25 32.10
C ILE A 292 -3.95 19.00 30.92
N THR A 293 -3.43 18.45 29.84
CA THR A 293 -4.20 18.13 28.65
C THR A 293 -4.42 16.63 28.55
N SER A 294 -5.57 16.25 27.99
CA SER A 294 -5.90 14.83 27.78
C SER A 294 -4.86 14.20 26.84
N ILE A 295 -4.36 13.02 27.20
CA ILE A 295 -3.48 12.19 26.33
C ILE A 295 -4.14 11.92 24.98
N GLU A 296 -5.48 11.96 24.92
CA GLU A 296 -6.27 11.73 23.71
C GLU A 296 -6.44 12.97 22.83
N ASP A 297 -5.92 14.15 23.21
CA ASP A 297 -6.00 15.34 22.37
C ASP A 297 -4.89 15.34 21.29
N PRO A 298 -5.25 15.15 20.00
CA PRO A 298 -4.26 15.08 18.93
C PRO A 298 -3.48 16.39 18.74
N LEU A 299 -4.01 17.54 19.16
CA LEU A 299 -3.32 18.84 19.07
C LEU A 299 -2.15 18.94 20.07
N HIS A 300 -2.18 18.15 21.14
CA HIS A 300 -1.16 18.12 22.18
C HIS A 300 -0.12 17.01 21.99
N SER A 301 -0.31 16.15 20.98
CA SER A 301 0.71 15.18 20.59
C SER A 301 2.01 15.90 20.18
N GLN A 302 3.14 15.47 20.75
CA GLN A 302 4.46 16.04 20.43
C GLN A 302 4.74 15.97 18.91
N ALA A 303 4.36 14.88 18.26
CA ALA A 303 4.55 14.70 16.82
C ALA A 303 3.73 15.72 16.01
N TYR A 304 2.48 15.99 16.41
CA TYR A 304 1.66 17.00 15.74
C TYR A 304 2.22 18.42 15.97
N GLN A 305 2.64 18.74 17.19
CA GLN A 305 3.20 20.06 17.51
C GLN A 305 4.48 20.37 16.72
N GLN A 306 5.34 19.37 16.51
CA GLN A 306 6.51 19.50 15.64
C GLN A 306 6.11 19.76 14.19
N LEU A 307 5.09 19.07 13.68
CA LEU A 307 4.57 19.29 12.32
C LEU A 307 3.87 20.65 12.17
N ALA A 308 3.25 21.16 13.24
CA ALA A 308 2.52 22.43 13.25
C ALA A 308 3.42 23.65 13.54
N GLU A 309 4.71 23.44 13.82
CA GLU A 309 5.64 24.51 14.13
C GLU A 309 5.75 25.50 12.94
N GLY A 310 5.60 26.80 13.23
CA GLY A 310 5.63 27.85 12.21
C GLY A 310 4.32 28.04 11.42
N LEU A 311 3.29 27.21 11.63
CA LEU A 311 1.97 27.43 11.03
C LEU A 311 1.19 28.53 11.76
N ALA A 312 0.40 29.29 11.00
CA ALA A 312 -0.49 30.29 11.58
C ALA A 312 -1.58 29.61 12.44
N CYS A 313 -1.78 30.12 13.65
CA CYS A 313 -2.86 29.67 14.51
C CYS A 313 -4.21 30.07 13.91
N SER A 314 -5.15 29.12 13.90
CA SER A 314 -6.52 29.40 13.46
C SER A 314 -7.30 30.18 14.51
N LYS A 315 -8.19 31.09 14.09
CA LYS A 315 -9.14 31.74 15.01
C LYS A 315 -10.15 30.70 15.48
N GLN A 316 -10.15 30.39 16.77
CA GLN A 316 -11.19 29.58 17.41
C GLN A 316 -12.35 30.50 17.81
N ILE A 317 -13.49 30.38 17.12
CA ILE A 317 -14.69 31.22 17.34
C ILE A 317 -15.64 30.57 18.36
N HIS A 318 -15.60 29.24 18.48
CA HIS A 318 -16.48 28.47 19.35
C HIS A 318 -15.71 27.37 20.06
N SER A 319 -15.79 27.36 21.39
CA SER A 319 -15.27 26.29 22.24
C SER A 319 -16.44 25.42 22.70
N LYS A 320 -16.22 24.10 22.73
CA LYS A 320 -17.18 23.13 23.26
C LYS A 320 -16.51 22.39 24.42
N LEU A 321 -17.19 22.29 25.55
CA LEU A 321 -16.69 21.53 26.69
C LEU A 321 -17.10 20.06 26.54
N ILE A 322 -16.14 19.15 26.72
CA ILE A 322 -16.37 17.71 26.73
C ILE A 322 -16.00 17.20 28.11
N CYS A 323 -16.86 16.39 28.71
CA CYS A 323 -16.60 15.86 30.04
C CYS A 323 -15.46 14.83 30.00
N PRO A 324 -14.43 14.94 30.86
CA PRO A 324 -13.31 13.99 30.86
C PRO A 324 -13.68 12.58 31.33
N VAL A 325 -14.84 12.41 31.98
CA VAL A 325 -15.31 11.10 32.49
C VAL A 325 -16.28 10.45 31.51
N THR A 326 -17.39 11.13 31.20
CA THR A 326 -18.43 10.56 30.32
C THR A 326 -18.08 10.66 28.84
N ARG A 327 -17.11 11.51 28.47
CA ARG A 327 -16.73 11.81 27.07
C ARG A 327 -17.88 12.43 26.25
N GLU A 328 -18.92 12.92 26.93
CA GLU A 328 -20.07 13.59 26.31
C GLU A 328 -19.89 15.10 26.26
N LEU A 329 -20.58 15.74 25.30
CA LEU A 329 -20.66 17.19 25.21
C LEU A 329 -21.39 17.76 26.44
N MET A 330 -20.79 18.80 27.02
CA MET A 330 -21.37 19.55 28.12
C MET A 330 -22.16 20.71 27.55
N ASN A 331 -23.48 20.71 27.75
CA ASN A 331 -24.43 21.62 27.13
C ASN A 331 -25.59 21.97 28.08
N GLU A 332 -26.66 22.58 27.59
CA GLU A 332 -27.81 22.96 28.40
C GLU A 332 -28.48 21.78 29.14
N HIS A 333 -28.44 20.58 28.55
CA HIS A 333 -29.01 19.34 29.09
C HIS A 333 -28.02 18.49 29.91
N ASN A 334 -26.73 18.83 29.84
CA ASN A 334 -25.66 18.18 30.62
C ASN A 334 -24.61 19.25 31.01
N PRO A 335 -24.96 20.17 31.91
CA PRO A 335 -24.18 21.39 32.11
C PRO A 335 -22.82 21.11 32.80
N PRO A 336 -21.83 21.98 32.58
CA PRO A 336 -20.61 21.98 33.36
C PRO A 336 -20.86 22.34 34.82
N VAL A 337 -20.28 21.54 35.72
CA VAL A 337 -20.22 21.77 37.16
C VAL A 337 -18.77 21.81 37.62
N VAL A 338 -18.48 22.74 38.52
CA VAL A 338 -17.17 23.00 39.12
C VAL A 338 -17.15 22.45 40.52
N LEU A 339 -16.15 21.65 40.83
CA LEU A 339 -15.88 21.15 42.18
C LEU A 339 -15.13 22.22 43.00
N PRO A 340 -15.14 22.11 44.35
CA PRO A 340 -14.40 23.04 45.21
C PRO A 340 -12.88 23.12 44.92
N ASN A 341 -12.29 22.06 44.36
CA ASN A 341 -10.89 22.02 43.94
C ASN A 341 -10.63 22.66 42.55
N GLY A 342 -11.66 23.22 41.91
CA GLY A 342 -11.57 23.86 40.59
C GLY A 342 -11.69 22.91 39.40
N ALA A 343 -11.83 21.59 39.61
CA ALA A 343 -12.02 20.64 38.52
C ALA A 343 -13.45 20.76 37.94
N VAL A 344 -13.58 20.61 36.61
CA VAL A 344 -14.85 20.75 35.90
C VAL A 344 -15.29 19.41 35.31
N TYR A 345 -16.51 18.98 35.64
CA TYR A 345 -17.13 17.76 35.13
C TYR A 345 -18.56 18.04 34.66
N SER A 346 -19.20 17.08 34.00
CA SER A 346 -20.61 17.18 33.63
C SER A 346 -21.49 16.77 34.80
N GLU A 347 -22.71 17.31 34.86
CA GLU A 347 -23.68 16.92 35.87
C GLU A 347 -23.92 15.41 35.87
N ARG A 348 -24.04 14.77 34.70
CA ARG A 348 -24.14 13.31 34.58
C ARG A 348 -22.94 12.59 35.16
N ALA A 349 -21.72 13.04 34.87
CA ALA A 349 -20.52 12.43 35.42
C ALA A 349 -20.49 12.48 36.95
N VAL A 350 -20.92 13.60 37.55
CA VAL A 350 -20.99 13.74 39.01
C VAL A 350 -22.03 12.79 39.60
N GLN A 351 -23.19 12.63 38.94
CA GLN A 351 -24.21 11.67 39.35
C GLN A 351 -23.73 10.22 39.24
N ASP A 352 -23.04 9.87 38.15
CA ASP A 352 -22.50 8.52 37.92
C ASP A 352 -21.37 8.16 38.89
N LEU A 353 -20.55 9.14 39.29
CA LEU A 353 -19.46 8.96 40.24
C LEU A 353 -19.91 9.00 41.71
N ALA A 354 -21.12 9.51 41.99
CA ALA A 354 -21.63 9.66 43.34
C ALA A 354 -22.10 8.34 43.93
N ASN A 355 -21.67 8.08 45.17
CA ASN A 355 -22.18 6.99 45.98
C ASN A 355 -23.61 7.32 46.47
N ARG A 356 -24.29 6.34 47.10
CA ARG A 356 -25.66 6.51 47.62
C ARG A 356 -25.82 7.68 48.62
N GLU A 357 -24.73 8.10 49.26
CA GLU A 357 -24.70 9.23 50.21
C GLU A 357 -24.34 10.58 49.55
N GLY A 358 -24.15 10.59 48.22
CA GLY A 358 -23.82 11.80 47.46
C GLY A 358 -22.37 12.25 47.58
N GLN A 359 -21.45 11.42 48.09
CA GLN A 359 -20.00 11.68 48.03
C GLN A 359 -19.36 11.01 46.81
N PHE A 360 -18.37 11.69 46.22
CA PHE A 360 -17.56 11.16 45.13
C PHE A 360 -16.12 11.69 45.20
N SER A 361 -15.19 10.96 44.58
CA SER A 361 -13.78 11.36 44.44
C SER A 361 -13.52 11.90 43.05
N CYS A 362 -12.92 13.08 42.97
CA CYS A 362 -12.44 13.69 41.73
C CYS A 362 -11.42 12.76 41.04
N PRO A 363 -11.69 12.27 39.82
CA PRO A 363 -10.80 11.33 39.13
C PRO A 363 -9.39 11.88 38.83
N SER A 364 -9.23 13.19 38.69
CA SER A 364 -7.93 13.79 38.34
C SER A 364 -7.06 14.13 39.56
N THR A 365 -7.66 14.35 40.74
CA THR A 365 -6.93 14.83 41.93
C THR A 365 -7.10 13.96 43.17
N GLY A 366 -8.05 13.02 43.17
CA GLY A 366 -8.42 12.24 44.36
C GLY A 366 -9.18 13.03 45.42
N PHE A 367 -9.53 14.30 45.16
CA PHE A 367 -10.27 15.15 46.10
C PHE A 367 -11.71 14.64 46.29
N VAL A 368 -12.12 14.42 47.54
CA VAL A 368 -13.46 13.94 47.89
C VAL A 368 -14.37 15.12 48.20
N CYS A 369 -15.54 15.18 47.57
CA CYS A 369 -16.57 16.20 47.81
C CYS A 369 -17.99 15.62 47.72
N ASN A 370 -18.98 16.36 48.22
CA ASN A 370 -20.37 16.00 48.08
C ASN A 370 -20.97 16.64 46.80
N VAL A 371 -21.96 15.99 46.19
CA VAL A 371 -22.73 16.54 45.05
C VAL A 371 -23.34 17.90 45.39
N LYS A 372 -23.65 18.17 46.67
CA LYS A 372 -24.18 19.47 47.10
C LYS A 372 -23.16 20.62 47.04
N ASP A 373 -21.87 20.30 47.01
CA ASP A 373 -20.79 21.29 47.06
C ASP A 373 -20.37 21.76 45.65
N VAL A 374 -20.92 21.15 44.60
CA VAL A 374 -20.60 21.51 43.21
C VAL A 374 -21.43 22.71 42.75
N GLN A 375 -20.82 23.56 41.93
CA GLN A 375 -21.47 24.76 41.41
C GLN A 375 -21.57 24.70 39.89
N ARG A 376 -22.71 25.12 39.31
CA ARG A 376 -22.87 25.18 37.86
C ARG A 376 -21.98 26.27 37.27
N ALA A 377 -21.19 25.93 36.27
CA ALA A 377 -20.46 26.90 35.45
C ALA A 377 -21.34 27.40 34.31
N TYR A 378 -21.19 28.68 33.95
CA TYR A 378 -21.79 29.26 32.76
C TYR A 378 -20.66 29.67 31.82
N VAL A 379 -20.66 29.14 30.61
CA VAL A 379 -19.68 29.46 29.57
C VAL A 379 -20.40 30.33 28.54
N SER A 380 -19.91 31.55 28.37
CA SER A 380 -20.43 32.55 27.42
C SER A 380 -19.72 32.48 26.08
#